data_AF-A0A843EE84-F1
#
_entry.id   AF-A0A843EE84-F1
#
_cell.length_a   1.000
_cell.length_b   1.000
_cell.length_c   1.000
_cell.angle_alpha   90.00
_cell.angle_beta   90.00
_cell.angle_gamma   90.00
#
_symmetry.space_group_name_H-M   'P 1'
#
loop_
_entity.id
_entity.type
_entity.pdbx_description
1 polymer ?
#
loop_
_entity_poly.entity_id
_entity_poly.type
_entity_poly.pdbx_seq_one_letter_code
_entity_poly.pdbx_strand_id
1 'polypeptide(L)'
;MGNKDYFSEFSPKCMSFGGAFLSVAITVTIYILLPLAGIAFISGMGASLTDAMDGSIDFGTILDQLAAYLRSLMIYSIPLIVLSAFVGLYEKGSYARIPFKFAYCIYLAAVLLLFTKGGEMDMFIDGSTIGENIHSVAVVLEIKAVIYILAIIAVLKGFLAFAEFSDNRKKYLENSAKRFNKKDKKKAKWTVFEDPVDEESKKKKKSKKGDDE
;
A
#
# COMPACT_ATOMS: atom_id res chain seq x y z
N MET A 1 1.18 -35.85 11.11
CA MET A 1 1.55 -35.07 9.90
C MET A 1 1.88 -33.66 10.35
N GLY A 2 3.12 -33.24 10.13
CA GLY A 2 3.81 -32.24 10.95
C GLY A 2 3.44 -30.79 10.63
N ASN A 3 3.22 -30.02 11.69
CA ASN A 3 2.93 -28.58 11.76
C ASN A 3 4.06 -27.66 11.25
N LYS A 4 4.98 -28.16 10.40
CA LYS A 4 6.20 -27.44 9.97
C LYS A 4 6.00 -26.54 8.75
N ASP A 5 4.87 -26.64 8.05
CA ASP A 5 4.70 -25.95 6.77
C ASP A 5 4.27 -24.48 6.92
N TYR A 6 3.63 -24.11 8.03
CA TYR A 6 3.08 -22.75 8.22
C TYR A 6 4.16 -21.66 8.28
N PHE A 7 5.27 -21.91 8.97
CA PHE A 7 6.38 -20.96 9.06
C PHE A 7 7.19 -20.85 7.75
N SER A 8 7.09 -21.84 6.86
CA SER A 8 7.77 -21.79 5.56
C SER A 8 7.19 -20.72 4.63
N GLU A 9 5.93 -20.30 4.85
CA GLU A 9 5.25 -19.30 4.03
C GLU A 9 5.72 -17.86 4.27
N PHE A 10 6.31 -17.59 5.44
CA PHE A 10 7.00 -16.33 5.73
C PHE A 10 8.39 -16.27 5.10
N SER A 11 8.84 -17.32 4.41
CA SER A 11 10.16 -17.31 3.79
C SER A 11 10.21 -16.31 2.62
N PRO A 12 11.35 -15.62 2.43
CA PRO A 12 11.53 -14.69 1.31
C PRO A 12 11.42 -15.37 -0.07
N LYS A 13 11.45 -16.71 -0.12
CA LYS A 13 11.25 -17.48 -1.35
C LYS A 13 9.80 -17.41 -1.89
N CYS A 14 8.84 -17.11 -1.03
CA CYS A 14 7.42 -16.96 -1.37
C CYS A 14 7.02 -15.51 -1.69
N MET A 15 7.96 -14.56 -1.59
CA MET A 15 7.69 -13.16 -1.88
C MET A 15 7.57 -12.89 -3.39
N SER A 16 6.58 -12.10 -3.77
CA SER A 16 6.34 -11.61 -5.12
C SER A 16 6.58 -10.10 -5.17
N PHE A 17 7.75 -9.69 -5.65
CA PHE A 17 8.08 -8.26 -5.81
C PHE A 17 7.14 -7.53 -6.78
N GLY A 18 6.66 -8.21 -7.83
CA GLY A 18 5.68 -7.64 -8.76
C GLY A 18 4.34 -7.35 -8.09
N GLY A 19 3.90 -8.23 -7.17
CA GLY A 19 2.69 -8.00 -6.37
C GLY A 19 2.83 -6.83 -5.40
N ALA A 20 4.01 -6.69 -4.78
CA ALA A 20 4.33 -5.56 -3.90
C ALA A 20 4.30 -4.23 -4.65
N PHE A 21 4.99 -4.15 -5.80
CA PHE A 21 5.01 -2.94 -6.63
C PHE A 21 3.61 -2.54 -7.09
N LEU A 22 2.81 -3.50 -7.58
CA LEU A 22 1.44 -3.21 -8.02
C LEU A 22 0.55 -2.72 -6.87
N SER A 23 0.67 -3.34 -5.69
CA SER A 23 -0.06 -2.91 -4.50
C SER A 23 0.31 -1.49 -4.09
N VAL A 24 1.60 -1.18 -4.02
CA VAL A 24 2.11 0.17 -3.72
C VAL A 24 1.65 1.17 -4.77
N ALA A 25 1.75 0.85 -6.07
CA ALA A 25 1.34 1.75 -7.14
C ALA A 25 -0.15 2.13 -7.04
N ILE A 26 -1.01 1.14 -6.76
CA ILE A 26 -2.45 1.38 -6.56
C ILE A 26 -2.68 2.24 -5.32
N THR A 27 -2.02 1.93 -4.20
CA THR A 27 -2.16 2.72 -2.96
C THR A 27 -1.65 4.15 -3.14
N VAL A 28 -0.48 4.37 -3.75
CA VAL A 28 0.04 5.71 -4.06
C VAL A 28 -0.92 6.47 -4.96
N THR A 29 -1.49 5.81 -5.97
CA THR A 29 -2.49 6.45 -6.85
C THR A 29 -3.71 6.93 -6.06
N ILE A 30 -4.25 6.08 -5.19
CA ILE A 30 -5.47 6.39 -4.43
C ILE A 30 -5.23 7.41 -3.31
N TYR A 31 -4.10 7.34 -2.61
CA TYR A 31 -3.88 8.14 -1.40
C TYR A 31 -2.94 9.33 -1.58
N ILE A 32 -2.23 9.43 -2.71
CA ILE A 32 -1.35 10.55 -3.03
C ILE A 32 -1.83 11.26 -4.29
N LEU A 33 -1.90 10.54 -5.41
CA LEU A 33 -2.24 11.18 -6.70
C LEU A 33 -3.68 11.70 -6.72
N LEU A 34 -4.64 10.94 -6.18
CA LEU A 34 -6.04 11.35 -6.16
C LEU A 34 -6.27 12.58 -5.25
N PRO A 35 -5.77 12.65 -4.00
CA PRO A 35 -5.83 13.89 -3.22
C PRO A 35 -5.11 15.07 -3.88
N LEU A 36 -3.95 14.82 -4.51
CA LEU A 36 -3.21 15.88 -5.22
C LEU A 36 -4.00 16.43 -6.40
N ALA A 37 -4.64 15.57 -7.19
CA ALA A 37 -5.55 15.96 -8.25
C ALA A 37 -6.76 16.73 -7.71
N GLY A 38 -7.29 16.30 -6.56
CA GLY A 38 -8.34 17.02 -5.83
C GLY A 38 -7.92 18.42 -5.42
N ILE A 39 -6.72 18.59 -4.85
CA ILE A 39 -6.18 19.92 -4.50
C ILE A 39 -6.03 20.79 -5.75
N ALA A 40 -5.43 20.28 -6.82
CA ALA A 40 -5.25 21.04 -8.06
C ALA A 40 -6.60 21.46 -8.66
N PHE A 41 -7.60 20.58 -8.61
CA PHE A 41 -8.97 20.86 -9.04
C PHE A 41 -9.63 21.93 -8.17
N ILE A 42 -9.50 21.83 -6.85
CA ILE A 42 -10.01 22.81 -5.88
C ILE A 42 -9.39 24.18 -6.13
N SER A 43 -8.07 24.28 -6.26
CA SER A 43 -7.38 25.55 -6.51
C SER A 43 -7.78 26.15 -7.87
N GLY A 44 -7.95 25.33 -8.89
CA GLY A 44 -8.44 25.79 -10.20
C GLY A 44 -9.88 26.31 -10.15
N MET A 45 -10.76 25.62 -9.44
CA MET A 45 -12.13 26.08 -9.21
C MET A 45 -12.18 27.37 -8.40
N GLY A 46 -11.39 27.47 -7.33
CA GLY A 46 -11.31 28.65 -6.48
C GLY A 46 -11.00 29.90 -7.28
N ALA A 47 -9.97 29.85 -8.13
CA ALA A 47 -9.62 30.96 -9.02
C ALA A 47 -10.78 31.39 -9.94
N SER A 48 -11.50 30.43 -10.52
CA SER A 48 -12.63 30.73 -11.42
C SER A 48 -13.88 31.26 -10.69
N LEU A 49 -14.11 30.86 -9.44
CA LEU A 49 -15.27 31.27 -8.65
C LEU A 49 -15.08 32.64 -8.02
N THR A 50 -13.86 32.96 -7.56
CA THR A 50 -13.52 34.28 -7.02
C THR A 50 -13.66 35.38 -8.08
N ASP A 51 -13.32 35.09 -9.34
CA ASP A 51 -13.50 36.05 -10.44
C ASP A 51 -15.00 36.23 -10.83
N ALA A 52 -15.85 35.25 -10.52
CA ALA A 52 -17.25 35.23 -10.94
C ALA A 52 -18.24 35.74 -9.87
N MET A 53 -17.86 35.69 -8.60
CA MET A 53 -18.70 36.16 -7.48
C MET A 53 -18.02 37.36 -6.83
N ASP A 54 -18.67 38.52 -6.94
CA ASP A 54 -18.21 39.83 -6.48
C ASP A 54 -18.15 39.94 -4.94
N GLY A 55 -17.27 39.15 -4.31
CA GLY A 55 -16.82 39.29 -2.93
C GLY A 55 -17.76 38.87 -1.80
N SER A 56 -18.98 38.36 -2.07
CA SER A 56 -19.96 38.11 -0.99
C SER A 56 -19.76 36.81 -0.20
N ILE A 57 -19.00 35.84 -0.71
CA ILE A 57 -18.65 34.61 0.01
C ILE A 57 -17.18 34.29 -0.27
N ASP A 58 -16.35 34.24 0.78
CA ASP A 58 -14.95 33.84 0.67
C ASP A 58 -14.83 32.31 0.55
N PHE A 59 -15.15 31.81 -0.65
CA PHE A 59 -14.95 30.41 -1.01
C PHE A 59 -13.47 30.01 -0.95
N GLY A 60 -12.53 30.96 -1.06
CA GLY A 60 -11.10 30.69 -0.97
C GLY A 60 -10.73 30.05 0.36
N THR A 61 -11.20 30.62 1.47
CA THR A 61 -10.93 30.09 2.82
C THR A 61 -11.49 28.68 3.03
N ILE A 62 -12.67 28.37 2.51
CA ILE A 62 -13.27 27.01 2.61
C ILE A 62 -12.45 26.00 1.80
N LEU A 63 -12.06 26.38 0.58
CA LEU A 63 -11.26 25.54 -0.30
C LEU A 63 -9.85 25.30 0.24
N ASP A 64 -9.24 26.29 0.89
CA ASP A 64 -7.95 26.16 1.56
C ASP A 64 -8.00 25.24 2.77
N GLN A 65 -9.07 25.31 3.57
CA GLN A 65 -9.29 24.37 4.68
C GLN A 65 -9.44 22.94 4.15
N LEU A 66 -10.22 22.73 3.08
CA LEU A 66 -10.36 21.42 2.43
C LEU A 66 -9.02 20.91 1.88
N ALA A 67 -8.21 21.78 1.27
CA ALA A 67 -6.87 21.44 0.81
C ALA A 67 -5.94 21.05 1.97
N ALA A 68 -6.04 21.72 3.13
CA ALA A 68 -5.30 21.36 4.33
C ALA A 68 -5.70 19.97 4.87
N TYR A 69 -6.99 19.62 4.83
CA TYR A 69 -7.47 18.27 5.16
C TYR A 69 -6.90 17.23 4.18
N LEU A 70 -6.96 17.47 2.87
CA LEU A 70 -6.38 16.56 1.86
C LEU A 70 -4.86 16.38 2.05
N ARG A 71 -4.14 17.46 2.40
CA ARG A 71 -2.70 17.42 2.68
C ARG A 71 -2.37 16.55 3.89
N SER A 72 -3.13 16.70 4.96
CA SER A 72 -2.94 15.90 6.16
C SER A 72 -3.26 14.42 5.91
N LEU A 73 -4.30 14.13 5.12
CA LEU A 73 -4.62 12.77 4.69
C LEU A 73 -3.46 12.09 3.94
N MET A 74 -2.74 12.82 3.09
CA MET A 74 -1.54 12.28 2.43
C MET A 74 -0.46 11.84 3.43
N ILE A 75 -0.23 12.62 4.50
CA ILE A 75 0.77 12.29 5.53
C ILE A 75 0.37 11.02 6.29
N TYR A 76 -0.89 10.93 6.73
CA TYR A 76 -1.41 9.75 7.43
C TYR A 76 -1.46 8.49 6.55
N SER A 77 -1.40 8.65 5.23
CA SER A 77 -1.39 7.55 4.27
C SER A 77 -0.02 6.92 4.05
N ILE A 78 1.07 7.52 4.53
CA ILE A 78 2.42 6.96 4.37
C ILE A 78 2.53 5.56 4.99
N PRO A 79 2.09 5.30 6.24
CA PRO A 79 2.10 3.96 6.80
C PRO A 79 1.20 2.97 6.04
N LEU A 80 0.09 3.44 5.44
CA LEU A 80 -0.76 2.60 4.57
C LEU A 80 0.00 2.13 3.34
N ILE A 81 0.80 3.00 2.72
CA ILE A 81 1.63 2.65 1.55
C ILE A 81 2.67 1.60 1.92
N VAL A 82 3.31 1.74 3.08
CA VAL A 82 4.27 0.75 3.58
C VAL A 82 3.57 -0.59 3.84
N LEU A 83 2.42 -0.58 4.52
CA LEU A 83 1.64 -1.80 4.77
C LEU A 83 1.15 -2.44 3.47
N SER A 84 0.76 -1.66 2.46
CA SER A 84 0.31 -2.20 1.18
C SER A 84 1.41 -2.91 0.43
N ALA A 85 2.68 -2.49 0.58
CA ALA A 85 3.83 -3.22 0.06
C ALA A 85 3.89 -4.63 0.67
N PHE A 86 3.76 -4.75 1.99
CA PHE A 86 3.74 -6.04 2.66
C PHE A 86 2.54 -6.90 2.27
N VAL A 87 1.35 -6.31 2.08
CA VAL A 87 0.18 -7.04 1.56
C VAL A 87 0.42 -7.56 0.15
N GLY A 88 1.11 -6.79 -0.70
CA GLY A 88 1.41 -7.18 -2.08
C GLY A 88 2.55 -8.20 -2.19
N LEU A 89 3.49 -8.23 -1.24
CA LEU A 89 4.59 -9.20 -1.21
C LEU A 89 4.09 -10.65 -1.14
N TYR A 90 2.94 -10.89 -0.52
CA TYR A 90 2.38 -12.23 -0.36
C TYR A 90 1.17 -12.45 -1.27
N GLU A 91 1.15 -13.60 -1.95
CA GLU A 91 0.04 -13.98 -2.82
C GLU A 91 -1.24 -14.28 -2.05
N LYS A 92 -2.38 -14.16 -2.75
CA LYS A 92 -3.68 -14.55 -2.19
C LYS A 92 -3.65 -16.03 -1.82
N GLY A 93 -4.11 -16.38 -0.62
CA GLY A 93 -4.07 -17.76 -0.10
C GLY A 93 -2.84 -18.11 0.76
N SER A 94 -1.91 -17.17 0.95
CA SER A 94 -0.81 -17.31 1.94
C SER A 94 -1.25 -16.85 3.33
N TYR A 95 -0.85 -17.58 4.37
CA TYR A 95 -1.09 -17.20 5.77
C TYR A 95 -0.40 -15.89 6.14
N ALA A 96 0.77 -15.62 5.55
CA ALA A 96 1.55 -14.42 5.82
C ALA A 96 0.83 -13.14 5.37
N ARG A 97 -0.05 -13.22 4.37
CA ARG A 97 -0.81 -12.06 3.85
C ARG A 97 -1.88 -11.57 4.82
N ILE A 98 -2.48 -12.47 5.59
CA ILE A 98 -3.63 -12.18 6.48
C ILE A 98 -3.29 -11.07 7.48
N PRO A 99 -2.24 -11.18 8.32
CA PRO A 99 -1.96 -10.15 9.33
C PRO A 99 -1.64 -8.79 8.70
N PHE A 100 -0.94 -8.73 7.57
CA PHE A 100 -0.67 -7.45 6.89
C PHE A 100 -1.94 -6.83 6.32
N LYS A 101 -2.82 -7.62 5.71
CA LYS A 101 -4.08 -7.10 5.16
C LYS A 101 -5.01 -6.64 6.28
N PHE A 102 -5.05 -7.37 7.39
CA PHE A 102 -5.82 -7.00 8.56
C PHE A 102 -5.27 -5.71 9.21
N ALA A 103 -3.95 -5.61 9.40
CA ALA A 103 -3.30 -4.40 9.92
C ALA A 103 -3.55 -3.18 9.01
N TYR A 104 -3.45 -3.35 7.69
CA TYR A 104 -3.78 -2.32 6.71
C TYR A 104 -5.21 -1.81 6.87
N CYS A 105 -6.19 -2.72 6.96
CA CYS A 105 -7.60 -2.39 7.10
C CYS A 105 -7.94 -1.71 8.43
N ILE A 106 -7.37 -2.19 9.55
CA ILE A 106 -7.55 -1.56 10.87
C ILE A 106 -6.93 -0.17 10.87
N TYR A 107 -5.71 -0.04 10.36
CA TYR A 107 -5.04 1.26 10.32
C TYR A 107 -5.82 2.24 9.42
N LEU A 108 -6.37 1.79 8.29
CA LEU A 108 -7.25 2.62 7.47
C LEU A 108 -8.49 3.10 8.25
N ALA A 109 -9.15 2.22 8.99
CA ALA A 109 -10.29 2.59 9.82
C ALA A 109 -9.89 3.59 10.93
N ALA A 110 -8.73 3.38 11.56
CA ALA A 110 -8.18 4.30 12.57
C ALA A 110 -7.89 5.68 11.97
N VAL A 111 -7.26 5.75 10.79
CA VAL A 111 -7.04 7.02 10.09
C VAL A 111 -8.36 7.71 9.79
N LEU A 112 -9.36 7.00 9.26
CA LEU A 112 -10.68 7.58 8.98
C LEU A 112 -11.33 8.17 10.23
N LEU A 113 -11.29 7.47 11.36
CA LEU A 113 -11.92 7.92 12.61
C LEU A 113 -11.14 9.04 13.30
N LEU A 114 -9.82 8.90 13.43
CA LEU A 114 -8.97 9.88 14.13
C LEU A 114 -8.85 11.17 13.33
N PHE A 115 -8.66 11.07 12.01
CA PHE A 115 -8.42 12.22 11.16
C PHE A 115 -9.65 13.12 11.05
N THR A 116 -10.83 12.52 11.01
CA THR A 116 -12.09 13.26 10.90
C THR A 116 -12.71 13.60 12.25
N LYS A 117 -12.02 13.33 13.38
CA LYS A 117 -12.59 13.40 14.73
C LYS A 117 -13.96 12.69 14.84
N GLY A 118 -14.13 11.58 14.14
CA GLY A 118 -15.41 10.86 14.05
C GLY A 118 -16.44 11.47 13.09
N GLY A 119 -16.02 12.37 12.19
CA GLY A 119 -16.84 13.03 11.16
C GLY A 119 -17.24 14.47 11.49
N GLU A 120 -16.54 15.12 12.41
CA GLU A 120 -16.64 16.55 12.69
C GLU A 120 -15.51 17.28 11.97
N MET A 121 -15.84 17.87 10.82
CA MET A 121 -14.94 18.81 10.16
C MET A 121 -15.38 20.22 10.52
N ASP A 122 -14.58 20.84 11.38
CA ASP A 122 -14.72 22.24 11.74
C ASP A 122 -14.27 23.06 10.52
N MET A 123 -15.21 23.77 9.89
CA MET A 123 -14.90 24.76 8.87
C MET A 123 -15.14 26.14 9.46
N PHE A 124 -14.11 26.98 9.47
CA PHE A 124 -14.22 28.35 9.94
C PHE A 124 -14.48 29.25 8.74
N ILE A 125 -15.66 29.86 8.68
CA ILE A 125 -15.99 30.90 7.70
C ILE A 125 -15.75 32.23 8.39
N ASP A 126 -14.96 33.11 7.77
CA ASP A 126 -14.78 34.48 8.26
C ASP A 126 -16.13 35.22 8.18
N GLY A 127 -16.62 35.69 9.32
CA GLY A 127 -17.95 36.28 9.46
C GLY A 127 -18.03 37.70 8.92
N SER A 128 -16.90 38.28 8.51
CA SER A 128 -16.80 39.57 7.82
C SER A 128 -17.70 39.68 6.57
N THR A 129 -18.10 38.54 5.99
CA THR A 129 -19.03 38.45 4.84
C THR A 129 -20.52 38.44 5.21
N ILE A 130 -20.89 38.16 6.46
CA ILE A 130 -22.30 37.97 6.90
C ILE A 130 -22.82 39.18 7.70
N GLY A 131 -21.94 40.09 8.09
CA GLY A 131 -22.26 41.38 8.71
C GLY A 131 -21.16 41.82 9.68
N GLU A 132 -20.92 43.13 9.77
CA GLU A 132 -19.76 43.77 10.45
C GLU A 132 -19.55 43.39 11.93
N ASN A 133 -20.45 42.63 12.56
CA ASN A 133 -20.40 42.24 13.97
C ASN A 133 -20.24 40.73 14.23
N ILE A 134 -20.04 39.90 13.20
CA ILE A 134 -19.81 38.45 13.36
C ILE A 134 -18.35 38.16 13.00
N HIS A 135 -17.51 37.83 13.99
CA HIS A 135 -16.07 37.63 13.76
C HIS A 135 -15.70 36.28 13.12
N SER A 136 -16.57 35.27 13.20
CA SER A 136 -16.39 33.97 12.52
C SER A 136 -17.63 33.11 12.73
N VAL A 137 -18.09 32.40 11.69
CA VAL A 137 -19.11 31.36 11.82
C VAL A 137 -18.42 30.01 11.63
N ALA A 138 -18.38 29.20 12.68
CA ALA A 138 -17.96 27.80 12.58
C ALA A 138 -19.11 26.98 12.00
N VAL A 139 -18.96 26.48 10.78
CA VAL A 139 -19.89 25.55 10.15
C VAL A 139 -19.33 24.14 10.33
N VAL A 140 -20.01 23.33 11.14
CA VAL A 140 -19.66 21.92 11.32
C VAL A 140 -20.32 21.12 10.20
N LEU A 141 -19.50 20.57 9.30
CA LEU A 141 -20.00 19.63 8.30
C LEU A 141 -20.08 18.25 8.95
N GLU A 142 -21.28 17.83 9.37
CA GLU A 142 -21.50 16.53 10.00
C GLU A 142 -21.52 15.41 8.95
N ILE A 143 -20.36 14.77 8.74
CA ILE A 143 -20.25 13.59 7.86
C ILE A 143 -20.05 12.30 8.65
N LYS A 144 -20.38 12.33 9.95
CA LYS A 144 -20.25 11.23 10.91
C LYS A 144 -20.74 9.90 10.35
N ALA A 145 -21.97 9.88 9.83
CA ALA A 145 -22.58 8.66 9.29
C ALA A 145 -21.74 8.04 8.15
N VAL A 146 -21.25 8.87 7.22
CA VAL A 146 -20.42 8.41 6.09
C VAL A 146 -19.08 7.86 6.58
N ILE A 147 -18.42 8.57 7.51
CA ILE A 147 -17.15 8.11 8.08
C ILE A 147 -17.32 6.78 8.81
N TYR A 148 -18.36 6.61 9.62
CA TYR A 148 -18.63 5.36 10.31
C TYR A 148 -18.90 4.22 9.33
N ILE A 149 -19.69 4.45 8.28
CA ILE A 149 -19.94 3.46 7.23
C ILE A 149 -18.63 3.06 6.55
N LEU A 150 -17.79 4.03 6.17
CA LEU A 150 -16.49 3.75 5.55
C LEU A 150 -15.54 2.98 6.48
N ALA A 151 -15.52 3.32 7.77
CA ALA A 151 -14.73 2.61 8.77
C ALA A 151 -15.21 1.15 8.94
N ILE A 152 -16.53 0.92 8.99
CA ILE A 152 -17.11 -0.42 9.04
C ILE A 152 -16.72 -1.22 7.79
N ILE A 153 -16.83 -0.61 6.60
CA ILE A 153 -16.42 -1.25 5.35
C ILE A 153 -14.92 -1.62 5.37
N ALA A 154 -14.06 -0.74 5.90
CA ALA A 154 -12.64 -1.01 6.03
C ALA A 154 -12.37 -2.22 6.93
N VAL A 155 -13.04 -2.32 8.08
CA VAL A 155 -12.94 -3.47 8.99
C VAL A 155 -13.46 -4.75 8.35
N LEU A 156 -14.63 -4.70 7.67
CA LEU A 156 -15.19 -5.84 6.94
C LEU A 156 -14.25 -6.35 5.83
N LYS A 157 -13.57 -5.45 5.11
CA LYS A 157 -12.52 -5.83 4.15
C LYS A 157 -11.35 -6.55 4.80
N GLY A 158 -11.04 -6.23 6.06
CA GLY A 158 -10.08 -6.96 6.88
C GLY A 158 -10.53 -8.41 7.09
N PHE A 159 -11.78 -8.63 7.49
CA PHE A 159 -12.34 -9.98 7.64
C PHE A 159 -12.46 -10.75 6.32
N LEU A 160 -12.74 -10.05 5.21
CA LEU A 160 -12.77 -10.64 3.88
C LEU A 160 -11.40 -11.25 3.48
N ALA A 161 -10.30 -10.85 4.13
CA ALA A 161 -9.00 -11.50 3.95
C ALA A 161 -9.02 -13.00 4.28
N PHE A 162 -9.80 -13.42 5.28
CA PHE A 162 -9.94 -14.83 5.66
C PHE A 162 -10.74 -15.62 4.61
N ALA A 163 -11.80 -15.01 4.07
CA ALA A 163 -12.58 -15.60 2.98
C ALA A 163 -11.73 -15.75 1.71
N GLU A 164 -11.03 -14.69 1.30
CA GLU A 164 -10.09 -14.73 0.18
C GLU A 164 -8.99 -15.77 0.38
N PHE A 165 -8.51 -15.93 1.61
CA PHE A 165 -7.53 -16.94 1.95
C PHE A 165 -8.08 -18.35 1.70
N SER A 166 -9.27 -18.66 2.23
CA SER A 166 -9.90 -19.97 2.08
C SER A 166 -10.12 -20.34 0.62
N ASP A 167 -10.64 -19.41 -0.17
CA ASP A 167 -10.93 -19.62 -1.60
C ASP A 167 -9.66 -19.82 -2.44
N ASN A 168 -8.61 -19.03 -2.17
CA ASN A 168 -7.38 -19.09 -2.95
C ASN A 168 -6.35 -20.10 -2.43
N ARG A 169 -6.62 -20.79 -1.31
CA ARG A 169 -5.64 -21.68 -0.67
C ARG A 169 -5.17 -22.82 -1.57
N LYS A 170 -6.11 -23.49 -2.23
CA LYS A 170 -5.80 -24.62 -3.14
C LYS A 170 -4.89 -24.16 -4.30
N LYS A 171 -5.24 -23.03 -4.91
CA LYS A 171 -4.50 -22.42 -6.01
C LYS A 171 -3.10 -21.98 -5.59
N TYR A 172 -2.96 -21.43 -4.38
CA TYR A 172 -1.66 -21.04 -3.82
C TYR A 172 -0.74 -22.25 -3.63
N LEU A 173 -1.24 -23.35 -3.08
CA LEU A 173 -0.45 -24.58 -2.87
C LEU A 173 0.02 -25.18 -4.20
N GLU A 174 -0.86 -25.22 -5.21
CA GLU A 174 -0.52 -25.72 -6.54
C GLU A 174 0.56 -24.85 -7.21
N ASN A 175 0.43 -23.53 -7.14
CA ASN A 175 1.41 -22.59 -7.69
C ASN A 175 2.75 -22.66 -6.97
N SER A 176 2.72 -22.82 -5.65
CA SER A 176 3.93 -22.96 -4.84
C SER A 176 4.70 -24.23 -5.23
N ALA A 177 4.00 -25.37 -5.36
CA ALA A 177 4.61 -26.62 -5.81
C ALA A 177 5.26 -26.50 -7.21
N LYS A 178 4.59 -25.83 -8.15
CA LYS A 178 5.14 -25.55 -9.49
C LYS A 178 6.41 -24.68 -9.42
N ARG A 179 6.48 -23.70 -8.51
CA ARG A 179 7.64 -22.80 -8.35
C ARG A 179 8.87 -23.51 -7.80
N PHE A 180 8.69 -24.39 -6.82
CA PHE A 180 9.81 -25.18 -6.28
C PHE A 180 10.39 -26.12 -7.35
N ASN A 181 9.54 -26.89 -8.04
CA ASN A 181 9.97 -27.77 -9.13
C ASN A 181 10.71 -27.03 -10.26
N LYS A 182 10.28 -25.81 -10.62
CA LYS A 182 10.94 -25.02 -11.68
C LYS A 182 12.30 -24.48 -11.23
N LYS A 183 12.46 -24.09 -9.96
CA LYS A 183 13.74 -23.62 -9.41
C LYS A 183 14.74 -24.76 -9.29
N ASP A 184 14.31 -25.95 -8.90
CA ASP A 184 15.18 -27.13 -8.80
C ASP A 184 15.66 -27.59 -10.18
N LYS A 185 14.76 -27.61 -11.19
CA LYS A 185 15.15 -27.87 -12.59
C LYS A 185 16.12 -26.83 -13.14
N LYS A 186 15.94 -25.54 -12.80
CA LYS A 186 16.91 -24.50 -13.21
C LYS A 186 18.26 -24.72 -12.53
N LYS A 187 18.30 -24.93 -11.21
CA LYS A 187 19.55 -25.18 -10.48
C LYS A 187 20.31 -26.39 -11.02
N ALA A 188 19.63 -27.51 -11.25
CA ALA A 188 20.22 -28.70 -11.85
C ALA A 188 20.78 -28.45 -13.25
N LYS A 189 20.14 -27.57 -14.05
CA LYS A 189 20.64 -27.20 -15.38
C LYS A 189 21.91 -26.33 -15.32
N TRP A 190 22.06 -25.47 -14.31
CA TRP A 190 23.26 -24.66 -14.12
C TRP A 190 24.45 -25.49 -13.62
N THR A 191 24.23 -26.43 -12.68
CA THR A 191 25.30 -27.31 -12.18
C THR A 191 25.82 -28.30 -13.24
N VAL A 192 25.02 -28.65 -14.24
CA VAL A 192 25.46 -29.51 -15.36
C VAL A 192 26.21 -28.71 -16.45
N PHE A 193 26.13 -27.37 -16.44
CA PHE A 193 26.80 -26.52 -17.42
C PHE A 193 28.12 -25.91 -16.89
N GLU A 194 28.38 -26.01 -15.59
CA GLU A 194 29.60 -25.48 -14.96
C GLU A 194 30.75 -26.49 -14.81
N ASP A 195 30.59 -27.76 -15.20
CA ASP A 195 31.69 -28.73 -15.29
C ASP A 195 31.73 -29.37 -16.69
N PRO A 196 32.61 -28.87 -17.57
CA PRO A 196 33.89 -29.55 -17.72
C PRO A 196 35.04 -28.55 -17.89
N VAL A 197 35.73 -28.21 -16.80
CA VAL A 197 37.09 -27.67 -16.89
C VAL A 197 38.03 -28.64 -16.18
N ASP A 198 38.42 -29.65 -16.96
CA ASP A 198 39.76 -30.21 -17.03
C ASP A 198 40.44 -30.60 -15.71
N GLU A 199 40.03 -31.72 -15.12
CA GLU A 199 40.94 -32.52 -14.27
C GLU A 199 42.20 -32.97 -15.02
N GLU A 200 42.22 -32.96 -16.37
CA GLU A 200 43.42 -33.23 -17.17
C GLU A 200 44.47 -32.09 -17.11
N SER A 201 44.08 -30.85 -16.81
CA SER A 201 45.03 -29.73 -16.71
C SER A 201 45.88 -29.75 -15.44
N LYS A 202 45.42 -30.45 -14.38
CA LYS A 202 46.21 -30.66 -13.14
C LYS A 202 47.23 -31.80 -13.23
N LYS A 203 47.06 -32.78 -14.13
CA LYS A 203 48.07 -33.83 -14.32
C LYS A 203 49.30 -33.36 -15.10
N LYS A 204 49.17 -32.43 -16.05
CA LYS A 204 50.32 -31.90 -16.81
C LYS A 204 51.24 -30.96 -16.02
N LYS A 205 50.80 -30.36 -14.91
CA LYS A 205 51.66 -29.51 -14.07
C LYS A 205 52.53 -30.28 -13.06
N LYS A 206 52.28 -31.58 -12.83
CA LYS A 206 53.10 -32.41 -11.94
C LYS A 206 54.25 -33.14 -12.65
N SER A 207 54.26 -33.26 -13.98
CA SER A 207 55.34 -33.97 -14.71
C SER A 207 56.48 -33.06 -15.20
N LYS A 208 56.46 -31.76 -14.92
CA LYS A 208 57.48 -30.81 -15.43
C LYS A 208 58.36 -30.20 -14.33
N LYS A 209 58.43 -30.84 -13.16
CA LYS A 209 59.18 -30.35 -11.99
C LYS A 209 60.13 -31.41 -11.43
N GLY A 210 60.69 -32.26 -12.29
CA GLY A 210 61.55 -33.38 -11.92
C GLY A 210 62.86 -33.51 -12.71
N ASP A 211 63.18 -32.58 -13.62
CA ASP A 211 64.44 -32.61 -14.38
C ASP A 211 65.08 -31.21 -14.29
N ASP A 212 65.82 -30.97 -13.21
CA ASP A 212 66.86 -29.95 -13.06
C ASP A 212 67.61 -30.29 -11.75
N GLU A 213 68.36 -31.40 -11.79
CA GLU A 213 69.43 -31.76 -10.82
C GLU A 213 70.70 -32.08 -11.62
#